data_AF-A0A7X8LXM9-F1
#
_entry.id   AF-A0A7X8LXM9-F1
#
_cell.length_a   1.000
_cell.length_b   1.000
_cell.length_c   1.000
_cell.angle_alpha   90.00
_cell.angle_beta   90.00
_cell.angle_gamma   90.00
#
_symmetry.space_group_name_H-M   'P 1'
#
loop_
_entity.id
_entity.type
_entity.pdbx_description
1 polymer ?
#
loop_
_entity_poly.entity_id
_entity_poly.type
_entity_poly.pdbx_seq_one_letter_code
_entity_poly.pdbx_strand_id
1 'polypeptide(L)'
;MLNTKRLSKSLIAIVLISTIILSAFITTPVTATTEDTISIEMRNADIRDVLSAFGLNMNKNIIYTGDATHIDVSIQNVPQKTALEYILKSVGYAYIEDDNAIIVGDRATLSRDFSSNLSISSFRLKYITSDVIASQIESLDIPVKSVTLDNNQKGIWIQGFSNELTKVNELINMLDRPENASADLSGTALLLTPINTNYINAEVANDLLRRVGINTGIVLDSNPMIIWAYGDSATITQVQNIIKKIDIPANAVSNSFEIAAVKLTYLSAEEIISILTQMSVGVGVDVISFERSLKRIWLAGGKSDIAVAKEIIKAFDIKDLTSDGTIFVYDTVHITAKELKTRLEVLELPNVTINYLNYPEFSRDLIVYCPQDFKVYVLSYIHNLDVMTEKIKVPIDFS
;
A
#
# COMPACT_ATOMS: atom_id res chain seq x y z
N MET A 1 -18.08 7.56 -76.88
CA MET A 1 -17.05 6.90 -76.05
C MET A 1 -16.67 7.86 -74.94
N LEU A 2 -17.10 7.53 -73.72
CA LEU A 2 -17.27 8.46 -72.61
C LEU A 2 -16.11 8.35 -71.59
N ASN A 3 -15.52 9.49 -71.26
CA ASN A 3 -15.11 9.92 -69.91
C ASN A 3 -14.01 9.15 -69.13
N THR A 4 -12.74 9.53 -69.32
CA THR A 4 -11.60 9.12 -68.45
C THR A 4 -10.93 10.30 -67.71
N LYS A 5 -11.65 11.40 -67.45
CA LYS A 5 -11.11 12.58 -66.74
C LYS A 5 -11.65 12.82 -65.32
N ARG A 6 -12.28 11.82 -64.68
CA ARG A 6 -12.93 12.01 -63.37
C ARG A 6 -12.36 11.19 -62.19
N LEU A 7 -11.26 10.47 -62.36
CA LEU A 7 -10.69 9.61 -61.31
C LEU A 7 -9.38 10.11 -60.67
N SER A 8 -8.72 11.15 -61.19
CA SER A 8 -7.46 11.65 -60.61
C SER A 8 -7.60 12.86 -59.68
N LYS A 9 -8.80 13.44 -59.52
CA LYS A 9 -9.04 14.61 -58.64
C LYS A 9 -9.69 14.27 -57.30
N SER A 10 -10.14 13.03 -57.10
CA SER A 10 -10.78 12.61 -55.83
C SER A 10 -9.82 11.94 -54.84
N LEU A 11 -8.62 11.54 -55.28
CA LEU A 11 -7.62 10.91 -54.41
C LEU A 11 -6.66 11.91 -53.73
N ILE A 12 -6.53 13.12 -54.29
CA ILE A 12 -5.67 14.19 -53.75
C ILE A 12 -6.41 15.07 -52.72
N ALA A 13 -7.74 15.00 -52.66
CA ALA A 13 -8.53 15.72 -51.65
C ALA A 13 -8.74 14.93 -50.34
N ILE A 14 -8.36 13.64 -50.28
CA ILE A 14 -8.55 12.79 -49.09
C ILE A 14 -7.24 12.64 -48.28
N VAL A 15 -6.09 13.00 -48.83
CA VAL A 15 -4.79 12.94 -48.12
C VAL A 15 -4.41 14.27 -47.45
N LEU A 16 -5.12 15.38 -47.74
CA LEU A 16 -4.84 16.69 -47.14
C LEU A 16 -5.72 17.09 -45.94
N ILE A 17 -6.56 16.17 -45.43
CA ILE A 17 -7.41 16.38 -44.24
C ILE A 17 -6.98 15.45 -43.07
N SER A 18 -5.84 14.76 -43.20
CA SER A 18 -5.32 13.82 -42.19
C SER A 18 -4.18 14.37 -41.31
N THR A 19 -3.79 15.64 -41.46
CA THR A 19 -2.64 16.22 -40.71
C THR A 19 -2.96 17.51 -39.94
N ILE A 20 -4.23 17.80 -39.68
CA ILE A 20 -4.65 18.82 -38.70
C ILE A 20 -5.63 18.17 -37.70
N ILE A 21 -5.14 17.13 -37.03
CA ILE A 21 -5.54 16.86 -35.64
C ILE A 21 -4.26 16.98 -34.83
N LEU A 22 -3.70 18.20 -34.83
CA LEU A 22 -2.96 18.66 -33.67
C LEU A 22 -4.05 18.85 -32.62
N SER A 23 -4.30 17.79 -31.85
CA SER A 23 -5.05 17.89 -30.60
C SER A 23 -4.32 18.93 -29.75
N ALA A 24 -4.82 20.15 -29.84
CA ALA A 24 -4.77 21.08 -28.74
C ALA A 24 -5.28 20.32 -27.53
N PHE A 25 -4.35 19.78 -26.74
CA PHE A 25 -4.57 19.63 -25.32
C PHE A 25 -4.86 21.04 -24.84
N ILE A 26 -6.14 21.39 -24.83
CA ILE A 26 -6.65 22.43 -23.96
C ILE A 26 -6.32 21.88 -22.57
N THR A 27 -5.15 22.26 -22.06
CA THR A 27 -4.89 22.23 -20.63
C THR A 27 -5.90 23.20 -20.05
N THR A 28 -7.11 22.71 -19.78
CA THR A 28 -7.88 23.28 -18.70
C THR A 28 -6.92 23.30 -17.52
N PRO A 29 -6.57 24.46 -16.93
CA PRO A 29 -5.92 24.41 -15.63
C PRO A 29 -6.87 23.57 -14.78
N VAL A 30 -6.39 22.39 -14.36
CA VAL A 30 -6.97 21.73 -13.20
C VAL A 30 -6.75 22.78 -12.12
N THR A 31 -7.82 23.52 -11.80
CA THR A 31 -7.88 24.28 -10.58
C THR A 31 -7.78 23.22 -9.51
N ALA A 32 -6.55 22.89 -9.11
CA ALA A 32 -6.31 22.31 -7.83
C ALA A 32 -6.96 23.28 -6.87
N THR A 33 -8.09 22.87 -6.29
CA THR A 33 -8.55 23.47 -5.05
C THR A 33 -7.40 23.24 -4.08
N THR A 34 -6.50 24.21 -3.99
CA THR A 34 -5.53 24.29 -2.91
C THR A 34 -6.38 24.41 -1.67
N GLU A 35 -6.64 23.28 -1.01
CA GLU A 35 -7.12 23.33 0.36
C GLU A 35 -6.08 24.15 1.13
N ASP A 36 -6.53 25.20 1.79
CA ASP A 36 -5.64 26.08 2.52
C ASP A 36 -4.90 25.25 3.58
N THR A 37 -3.57 25.20 3.45
CA THR A 37 -2.70 24.46 4.37
C THR A 37 -2.11 25.40 5.41
N ILE A 38 -1.73 24.83 6.55
CA ILE A 38 -1.11 25.55 7.66
C ILE A 38 0.19 24.86 8.07
N SER A 39 1.18 25.68 8.44
CA SER A 39 2.42 25.24 9.07
C SER A 39 2.61 26.00 10.38
N ILE A 40 2.73 25.28 11.49
CA ILE A 40 2.89 25.83 12.84
C ILE A 40 4.02 25.08 13.53
N GLU A 41 4.99 25.81 14.05
CA GLU A 41 5.98 25.28 14.99
C GLU A 41 5.95 26.11 16.26
N MET A 42 5.48 25.49 17.35
CA MET A 42 5.35 26.10 18.66
C MET A 42 5.78 25.11 19.73
N ARG A 43 6.52 25.58 20.72
CA ARG A 43 6.99 24.75 21.84
C ARG A 43 6.51 25.35 23.14
N ASN A 44 5.99 24.51 24.03
CA ASN A 44 5.43 24.87 25.32
C ASN A 44 4.48 26.08 25.21
N ALA A 45 3.62 26.07 24.19
CA ALA A 45 2.67 27.15 23.94
C ALA A 45 1.35 26.85 24.65
N ASP A 46 0.67 27.90 25.13
CA ASP A 46 -0.69 27.75 25.65
C ASP A 46 -1.63 27.36 24.51
N ILE A 47 -2.46 26.33 24.74
CA ILE A 47 -3.44 25.86 23.76
C ILE A 47 -4.33 27.00 23.22
N ARG A 48 -4.63 28.01 24.03
CA ARG A 48 -5.45 29.16 23.62
C ARG A 48 -4.74 30.01 22.56
N ASP A 49 -3.42 30.13 22.65
CA ASP A 49 -2.61 30.86 21.67
C ASP A 49 -2.51 30.07 20.37
N VAL A 50 -2.32 28.75 20.47
CA VAL A 50 -2.32 27.84 19.31
C VAL A 50 -3.67 27.92 18.58
N LEU A 51 -4.79 27.79 19.31
CA LEU A 51 -6.13 27.89 18.74
C LEU A 51 -6.41 29.28 18.15
N SER A 52 -5.93 30.35 18.76
CA SER A 52 -6.04 31.69 18.20
C SER A 52 -5.38 31.80 16.82
N ALA A 53 -4.23 31.13 16.62
CA ALA A 53 -3.59 31.06 15.31
C ALA A 53 -4.48 30.33 14.28
N PHE A 54 -5.19 29.26 14.66
CA PHE A 54 -6.17 28.60 13.78
C PHE A 54 -7.34 29.52 13.43
N GLY A 55 -7.89 30.24 14.41
CA GLY A 55 -9.00 31.16 14.16
C GLY A 55 -8.64 32.24 13.13
N LEU A 56 -7.42 32.78 13.23
CA LEU A 56 -6.90 33.75 12.26
C LEU A 56 -6.75 33.16 10.85
N ASN A 57 -6.19 31.95 10.73
CA ASN A 57 -5.96 31.30 9.43
C ASN A 57 -7.27 30.81 8.77
N MET A 58 -8.24 30.39 9.56
CA MET A 58 -9.54 29.89 9.09
C MET A 58 -10.59 30.98 8.93
N ASN A 59 -10.27 32.23 9.30
CA ASN A 59 -11.21 33.35 9.36
C ASN A 59 -12.47 33.03 10.19
N LYS A 60 -12.28 32.38 11.35
CA LYS A 60 -13.35 32.01 12.30
C LYS A 60 -12.99 32.40 13.73
N ASN A 61 -13.99 32.73 14.53
CA ASN A 61 -13.78 32.94 15.96
C ASN A 61 -13.59 31.59 16.65
N ILE A 62 -12.68 31.48 17.64
CA ILE A 62 -12.57 30.26 18.46
C ILE A 62 -13.03 30.55 19.89
N ILE A 63 -13.95 29.73 20.37
CA ILE A 63 -14.44 29.74 21.76
C ILE A 63 -13.91 28.48 22.43
N TYR A 64 -13.06 28.64 23.43
CA TYR A 64 -12.42 27.52 24.14
C TYR A 64 -13.01 27.39 25.54
N THR A 65 -13.50 26.20 25.89
CA THR A 65 -14.12 25.90 27.20
C THR A 65 -13.30 24.98 28.10
N GLY A 66 -12.09 24.61 27.67
CA GLY A 66 -11.18 23.75 28.42
C GLY A 66 -10.27 24.49 29.40
N ASP A 67 -9.42 23.74 30.09
CA ASP A 67 -8.42 24.28 31.02
C ASP A 67 -7.17 24.77 30.29
N ALA A 68 -6.46 25.75 30.86
CA ALA A 68 -5.21 26.22 30.29
C ALA A 68 -4.16 25.10 30.31
N THR A 69 -3.76 24.64 29.12
CA THR A 69 -2.82 23.52 28.93
C THR A 69 -1.71 23.95 27.98
N HIS A 70 -0.48 23.52 28.28
CA HIS A 70 0.67 23.80 27.41
C HIS A 70 0.95 22.61 26.50
N ILE A 71 1.20 22.87 25.22
CA ILE A 71 1.46 21.85 24.21
C ILE A 71 2.65 22.20 23.31
N ASP A 72 3.29 21.15 22.79
CA ASP A 72 4.27 21.23 21.71
C ASP A 72 3.57 20.89 20.39
N VAL A 73 3.64 21.78 19.41
CA VAL A 73 2.99 21.63 18.10
C VAL A 73 4.02 21.77 16.99
N SER A 74 4.09 20.78 16.11
CA SER A 74 4.90 20.83 14.90
C SER A 74 4.11 20.27 13.73
N ILE A 75 3.50 21.16 12.96
CA ILE A 75 2.66 20.86 11.79
C ILE A 75 3.28 21.55 10.58
N GLN A 76 3.42 20.84 9.46
CA GLN A 76 3.97 21.39 8.22
C GLN A 76 3.09 21.04 7.03
N ASN A 77 2.57 22.06 6.35
CA ASN A 77 1.79 21.96 5.12
C ASN A 77 0.60 20.98 5.23
N VAL A 78 -0.16 21.07 6.33
CA VAL A 78 -1.35 20.22 6.58
C VAL A 78 -2.61 21.03 6.31
N PRO A 79 -3.67 20.47 5.68
CA PRO A 79 -4.96 21.16 5.53
C PRO A 79 -5.46 21.70 6.88
N GLN A 80 -5.92 22.96 6.91
CA GLN A 80 -6.23 23.68 8.16
C GLN A 80 -7.18 22.91 9.09
N LYS A 81 -8.25 22.32 8.55
CA LYS A 81 -9.23 21.54 9.34
C LYS A 81 -8.59 20.30 9.96
N THR A 82 -7.82 19.56 9.17
CA THR A 82 -7.10 18.37 9.62
C THR A 82 -6.06 18.71 10.70
N ALA A 83 -5.34 19.81 10.52
CA ALA A 83 -4.38 20.28 11.51
C ALA A 83 -5.03 20.65 12.85
N LEU A 84 -6.20 21.32 12.81
CA LEU A 84 -6.99 21.62 14.00
C LEU A 84 -7.45 20.32 14.69
N GLU A 85 -8.01 19.39 13.93
CA GLU A 85 -8.43 18.08 14.43
C GLU A 85 -7.31 17.34 15.17
N TYR A 86 -6.10 17.31 14.61
CA TYR A 86 -4.95 16.65 15.25
C TYR A 86 -4.58 17.26 16.59
N ILE A 87 -4.58 18.59 16.71
CA ILE A 87 -4.27 19.28 17.96
C ILE A 87 -5.35 18.99 19.00
N LEU A 88 -6.62 19.09 18.63
CA LEU A 88 -7.72 18.86 19.57
C LEU A 88 -7.73 17.42 20.09
N LYS A 89 -7.48 16.44 19.21
CA LYS A 89 -7.34 15.03 19.61
C LYS A 89 -6.20 14.83 20.61
N SER A 90 -5.08 15.53 20.45
CA SER A 90 -3.92 15.40 21.37
C SER A 90 -4.24 15.79 22.81
N VAL A 91 -5.22 16.67 23.01
CA VAL A 91 -5.68 17.14 24.33
C VAL A 91 -7.03 16.56 24.74
N GLY A 92 -7.57 15.60 23.99
CA GLY A 92 -8.86 14.95 24.30
C GLY A 92 -10.08 15.85 24.09
N TYR A 93 -9.99 16.85 23.23
CA TYR A 93 -11.09 17.75 22.90
C TYR A 93 -11.69 17.47 21.53
N ALA A 94 -12.94 17.90 21.38
CA ALA A 94 -13.66 17.94 20.11
C ALA A 94 -13.98 19.40 19.78
N TYR A 95 -14.53 19.61 18.59
CA TYR A 95 -15.07 20.91 18.21
C TYR A 95 -16.43 20.82 17.57
N ILE A 96 -17.14 21.92 17.69
CA ILE A 96 -18.36 22.23 16.97
C ILE A 96 -18.01 23.36 16.01
N GLU A 97 -18.30 23.18 14.73
CA GLU A 97 -18.13 24.22 13.73
C GLU A 97 -19.49 24.80 13.37
N ASP A 98 -19.60 26.12 13.51
CA ASP A 98 -20.69 26.95 13.01
C ASP A 98 -20.14 27.90 11.90
N ASP A 99 -21.01 28.64 11.24
CA ASP A 99 -20.65 29.52 10.12
C ASP A 99 -19.58 30.57 10.52
N ASN A 100 -19.66 31.11 11.74
CA ASN A 100 -18.79 32.20 12.21
C ASN A 100 -17.82 31.80 13.36
N ALA A 101 -18.03 30.65 13.98
CA ALA A 101 -17.27 30.25 15.17
C ALA A 101 -16.96 28.75 15.22
N ILE A 102 -15.88 28.43 15.90
CA ILE A 102 -15.46 27.08 16.27
C ILE A 102 -15.47 27.02 17.80
N ILE A 103 -16.28 26.14 18.36
CA ILE A 103 -16.38 25.95 19.81
C ILE A 103 -15.61 24.68 20.16
N VAL A 104 -14.61 24.80 21.03
CA VAL A 104 -13.67 23.74 21.40
C VAL A 104 -13.84 23.41 22.88
N GLY A 105 -13.94 22.12 23.20
CA GLY A 105 -14.02 21.64 24.57
C GLY A 105 -14.06 20.12 24.67
N ASP A 106 -14.18 19.61 25.89
CA ASP A 106 -14.41 18.19 26.10
C ASP A 106 -15.83 17.78 25.64
N ARG A 107 -15.97 16.51 25.29
CA ARG A 107 -17.21 15.98 24.74
C ARG A 107 -18.41 16.16 25.67
N ALA A 108 -18.22 16.02 26.99
CA ALA A 108 -19.32 16.13 27.94
C ALA A 108 -19.82 17.58 28.05
N THR A 109 -18.90 18.54 28.14
CA THR A 109 -19.20 19.99 28.15
C THR A 109 -19.84 20.43 26.84
N LEU A 110 -19.28 20.05 25.70
CA LEU A 110 -19.87 20.37 24.39
C LEU A 110 -21.27 19.77 24.24
N SER A 111 -21.47 18.53 24.66
CA SER A 111 -22.78 17.87 24.57
C SER A 111 -23.82 18.50 25.51
N ARG A 112 -23.42 18.99 26.68
CA ARG A 112 -24.31 19.58 27.68
C ARG A 112 -24.65 21.04 27.36
N ASP A 113 -23.63 21.83 27.03
CA ASP A 113 -23.74 23.29 26.95
C ASP A 113 -24.04 23.75 25.51
N PHE A 114 -23.80 22.89 24.52
CA PHE A 114 -23.96 23.18 23.10
C PHE A 114 -24.71 22.08 22.34
N SER A 115 -25.62 21.37 23.00
CA SER A 115 -26.40 20.27 22.39
C SER A 115 -27.16 20.67 21.12
N SER A 116 -27.49 21.95 20.97
CA SER A 116 -28.14 22.53 19.78
C SER A 116 -27.31 22.40 18.51
N ASN A 117 -25.99 22.20 18.65
CA ASN A 117 -25.06 22.15 17.53
C ASN A 117 -24.65 20.71 17.17
N LEU A 118 -25.33 19.72 17.74
CA LEU A 118 -25.29 18.36 17.22
C LEU A 118 -26.01 18.33 15.87
N SER A 119 -25.27 17.99 14.82
CA SER A 119 -25.81 17.92 13.46
C SER A 119 -26.44 16.56 13.21
N ILE A 120 -27.56 16.54 12.48
CA ILE A 120 -28.17 15.31 11.97
C ILE A 120 -27.81 15.17 10.50
N SER A 121 -27.10 14.09 10.17
CA SER A 121 -26.78 13.72 8.79
C SER A 121 -27.56 12.49 8.37
N SER A 122 -28.11 12.52 7.15
CA SER A 122 -28.78 11.37 6.54
C SER A 122 -27.83 10.69 5.56
N PHE A 123 -27.62 9.39 5.74
CA PHE A 123 -26.81 8.56 4.85
C PHE A 123 -27.70 7.58 4.08
N ARG A 124 -27.43 7.46 2.78
CA ARG A 124 -28.12 6.50 1.90
C ARG A 124 -27.16 5.37 1.55
N LEU A 125 -27.56 4.15 1.86
CA LEU A 125 -26.81 2.92 1.65
C LEU A 125 -27.24 2.26 0.33
N LYS A 126 -26.29 1.63 -0.35
CA LYS A 126 -26.51 0.98 -1.65
C LYS A 126 -26.64 -0.54 -1.54
N TYR A 127 -25.81 -1.17 -0.72
CA TYR A 127 -25.66 -2.61 -0.65
C TYR A 127 -26.12 -3.17 0.69
N ILE A 128 -25.59 -2.66 1.81
CA ILE A 128 -25.92 -3.14 3.17
C ILE A 128 -27.17 -2.48 3.74
N THR A 129 -27.69 -2.98 4.87
CA THR A 129 -28.85 -2.40 5.56
C THR A 129 -28.43 -1.42 6.65
N SER A 130 -29.33 -0.51 7.00
CA SER A 130 -29.15 0.50 8.06
C SER A 130 -28.88 -0.14 9.41
N ASP A 131 -29.49 -1.30 9.69
CA ASP A 131 -29.35 -1.98 10.97
C ASP A 131 -27.96 -2.59 11.13
N VAL A 132 -27.38 -3.13 10.06
CA VAL A 132 -25.99 -3.63 10.07
C VAL A 132 -25.03 -2.49 10.39
N ILE A 133 -25.17 -1.32 9.75
CA ILE A 133 -24.35 -0.15 10.06
C ILE A 133 -24.55 0.32 11.50
N ALA A 134 -25.79 0.40 11.99
CA ALA A 134 -26.08 0.77 13.36
C ALA A 134 -25.37 -0.17 14.37
N SER A 135 -25.43 -1.49 14.15
CA SER A 135 -24.72 -2.46 14.98
C SER A 135 -23.20 -2.30 14.93
N GLN A 136 -22.62 -1.95 13.77
CA GLN A 136 -21.18 -1.69 13.70
C GLN A 136 -20.78 -0.38 14.42
N ILE A 137 -21.60 0.67 14.33
CA ILE A 137 -21.40 1.92 15.07
C ILE A 137 -21.37 1.65 16.58
N GLU A 138 -22.34 0.88 17.07
CA GLU A 138 -22.40 0.46 18.48
C GLU A 138 -21.22 -0.42 18.87
N SER A 139 -20.86 -1.42 18.05
CA SER A 139 -19.75 -2.34 18.34
C SER A 139 -18.39 -1.64 18.38
N LEU A 140 -18.24 -0.55 17.62
CA LEU A 140 -17.06 0.29 17.59
C LEU A 140 -17.05 1.37 18.68
N ASP A 141 -18.14 1.52 19.45
CA ASP A 141 -18.33 2.57 20.45
C ASP A 141 -18.14 3.99 19.87
N ILE A 142 -18.64 4.20 18.63
CA ILE A 142 -18.66 5.53 18.02
C ILE A 142 -19.79 6.32 18.71
N PRO A 143 -19.50 7.47 19.32
CA PRO A 143 -20.40 8.06 20.31
C PRO A 143 -21.48 8.96 19.67
N VAL A 144 -22.24 8.40 18.73
CA VAL A 144 -23.33 9.04 17.97
C VAL A 144 -24.69 8.43 18.33
N LYS A 145 -25.77 9.12 17.99
CA LYS A 145 -27.12 8.55 18.02
C LYS A 145 -27.55 8.17 16.60
N SER A 146 -27.80 6.90 16.35
CA SER A 146 -28.38 6.42 15.09
C SER A 146 -29.89 6.23 15.20
N VAL A 147 -30.60 6.58 14.14
CA VAL A 147 -32.03 6.32 13.94
C VAL A 147 -32.19 5.56 12.63
N THR A 148 -32.76 4.36 12.71
CA THR A 148 -33.14 3.52 11.56
C THR A 148 -34.66 3.45 11.46
N LEU A 149 -35.18 3.09 10.28
CA LEU A 149 -36.62 2.92 10.06
C LEU A 149 -36.87 1.54 9.44
N ASP A 150 -37.80 0.78 10.01
CA ASP A 150 -38.15 -0.57 9.53
C ASP A 150 -38.60 -0.59 8.06
N ASN A 151 -39.29 0.48 7.64
CA ASN A 151 -39.78 0.64 6.27
C ASN A 151 -38.73 1.16 5.27
N ASN A 152 -37.56 1.58 5.77
CA ASN A 152 -36.47 2.10 4.95
C ASN A 152 -35.12 1.60 5.47
N GLN A 153 -34.80 0.36 5.11
CA GLN A 153 -33.55 -0.31 5.48
C GLN A 153 -32.31 0.24 4.76
N LYS A 154 -32.45 1.24 3.88
CA LYS A 154 -31.32 1.85 3.13
C LYS A 154 -31.04 3.28 3.55
N GLY A 155 -31.82 3.83 4.47
CA GLY A 155 -31.59 5.14 5.06
C GLY A 155 -31.22 5.01 6.52
N ILE A 156 -30.18 5.72 6.94
CA ILE A 156 -29.83 5.88 8.35
C ILE A 156 -29.64 7.37 8.65
N TRP A 157 -30.17 7.83 9.77
CA TRP A 157 -29.97 9.19 10.26
C TRP A 157 -29.11 9.15 11.49
N ILE A 158 -28.10 10.02 11.53
CA ILE A 158 -27.07 9.97 12.56
C ILE A 158 -26.89 11.36 13.11
N GLN A 159 -27.00 11.48 14.43
CA GLN A 159 -26.79 12.70 15.17
C GLN A 159 -25.47 12.61 15.94
N GLY A 160 -24.58 13.59 15.75
CA GLY A 160 -23.28 13.63 16.39
C GLY A 160 -22.51 14.92 16.11
N PHE A 161 -21.29 14.99 16.62
CA PHE A 161 -20.35 16.05 16.24
C PHE A 161 -19.78 15.81 14.84
N SER A 162 -19.26 16.87 14.20
CA SER A 162 -18.79 16.79 12.81
C SER A 162 -17.72 15.71 12.61
N ASN A 163 -16.75 15.60 13.52
CA ASN A 163 -15.71 14.57 13.48
C ASN A 163 -16.28 13.15 13.60
N GLU A 164 -17.30 12.95 14.42
CA GLU A 164 -17.95 11.65 14.61
C GLU A 164 -18.75 11.25 13.37
N LEU A 165 -19.47 12.20 12.76
CA LEU A 165 -20.18 11.98 11.49
C LEU A 165 -19.20 11.63 10.35
N THR A 166 -18.01 12.23 10.34
CA THR A 166 -16.94 11.85 9.39
C THR A 166 -16.51 10.41 9.61
N LYS A 167 -16.30 9.97 10.87
CA LYS A 167 -15.93 8.58 11.18
C LYS A 167 -17.00 7.58 10.76
N VAL A 168 -18.27 7.93 10.92
CA VAL A 168 -19.35 7.09 10.41
C VAL A 168 -19.38 7.05 8.88
N ASN A 169 -19.12 8.18 8.21
CA ASN A 169 -19.01 8.18 6.74
C ASN A 169 -17.85 7.30 6.25
N GLU A 170 -16.71 7.31 6.92
CA GLU A 170 -15.59 6.40 6.65
C GLU A 170 -16.01 4.93 6.80
N LEU A 171 -16.74 4.61 7.88
CA LEU A 171 -17.30 3.27 8.13
C LEU A 171 -18.24 2.81 7.02
N ILE A 172 -19.18 3.67 6.63
CA ILE A 172 -20.12 3.36 5.55
C ILE A 172 -19.38 3.14 4.24
N ASN A 173 -18.44 4.01 3.87
CA ASN A 173 -17.66 3.86 2.63
C ASN A 173 -16.81 2.58 2.61
N MET A 174 -16.39 2.09 3.77
CA MET A 174 -15.64 0.85 3.90
C MET A 174 -16.53 -0.37 3.74
N LEU A 175 -17.70 -0.36 4.39
CA LEU A 175 -18.56 -1.54 4.52
C LEU A 175 -19.66 -1.64 3.47
N ASP A 176 -20.14 -0.54 2.90
CA ASP A 176 -21.25 -0.53 1.93
C ASP A 176 -20.79 -1.02 0.55
N ARG A 177 -20.57 -2.33 0.46
CA ARG A 177 -20.03 -3.04 -0.70
C ARG A 177 -20.91 -4.23 -1.06
N PRO A 178 -20.93 -4.62 -2.35
CA PRO A 178 -21.72 -5.77 -2.78
C PRO A 178 -21.34 -7.07 -2.07
N GLU A 179 -20.05 -7.26 -1.74
CA GLU A 179 -19.56 -8.42 -0.98
C GLU A 179 -20.12 -8.53 0.44
N ASN A 180 -20.50 -7.40 1.04
CA ASN A 180 -21.07 -7.33 2.40
C ASN A 180 -22.61 -7.33 2.40
N ALA A 181 -23.26 -7.44 1.24
CA ALA A 181 -24.71 -7.33 1.11
C ALA A 181 -25.50 -8.55 1.64
N SER A 182 -24.84 -9.53 2.29
CA SER A 182 -25.49 -10.79 2.63
C SER A 182 -26.61 -10.58 3.66
N ALA A 183 -27.75 -11.23 3.40
CA ALA A 183 -28.97 -11.14 4.21
C ALA A 183 -28.83 -11.76 5.61
N ASP A 184 -27.70 -12.44 5.90
CA ASP A 184 -27.44 -13.19 7.13
C ASP A 184 -26.34 -12.57 8.01
N LEU A 185 -25.95 -11.32 7.77
CA LEU A 185 -25.20 -10.52 8.75
C LEU A 185 -26.14 -10.14 9.91
N SER A 186 -26.58 -11.15 10.65
CA SER A 186 -27.35 -10.98 11.88
C SER A 186 -26.48 -10.26 12.90
N GLY A 187 -26.58 -8.92 12.94
CA GLY A 187 -26.45 -7.99 14.07
C GLY A 187 -25.25 -8.06 15.04
N THR A 188 -24.35 -9.03 14.98
CA THR A 188 -23.35 -9.28 16.04
C THR A 188 -21.97 -9.67 15.53
N ALA A 189 -21.85 -10.04 14.26
CA ALA A 189 -20.54 -10.27 13.66
C ALA A 189 -19.87 -8.93 13.35
N LEU A 190 -18.80 -8.61 14.07
CA LEU A 190 -17.89 -7.53 13.71
C LEU A 190 -17.32 -7.81 12.31
N LEU A 191 -17.58 -6.90 11.37
CA LEU A 191 -17.01 -6.97 10.02
C LEU A 191 -15.55 -6.50 10.00
N LEU A 192 -15.14 -5.77 11.04
CA LEU A 192 -13.79 -5.28 11.21
C LEU A 192 -13.07 -6.08 12.29
N THR A 193 -11.82 -6.41 12.02
CA THR A 193 -10.93 -7.09 12.99
C THR A 193 -10.11 -6.04 13.74
N PRO A 194 -10.12 -6.02 15.08
CA PRO A 194 -9.27 -5.12 15.85
C PRO A 194 -7.80 -5.56 15.75
N ILE A 195 -6.91 -4.61 15.46
CA ILE A 195 -5.46 -4.77 15.45
C ILE A 195 -4.86 -3.74 16.39
N ASN A 196 -4.25 -4.21 17.47
CA ASN A 196 -3.68 -3.35 18.51
C ASN A 196 -2.24 -2.95 18.15
N THR A 197 -1.91 -1.70 18.43
CA THR A 197 -0.53 -1.17 18.45
C THR A 197 -0.12 -0.87 19.90
N ASN A 198 1.18 -0.95 20.21
CA ASN A 198 1.71 -0.78 21.56
C ASN A 198 2.63 0.42 21.71
N TYR A 199 3.37 0.75 20.66
CA TYR A 199 4.41 1.77 20.66
C TYR A 199 4.02 2.96 19.77
N ILE A 200 3.50 2.68 18.57
CA ILE A 200 3.05 3.73 17.65
C ILE A 200 1.52 3.91 17.71
N ASN A 201 1.05 5.14 17.49
CA ASN A 201 -0.37 5.44 17.39
C ASN A 201 -1.01 4.71 16.19
N ALA A 202 -2.24 4.23 16.35
CA ALA A 202 -2.97 3.51 15.31
C ALA A 202 -3.21 4.34 14.04
N GLU A 203 -3.42 5.67 14.16
CA GLU A 203 -3.57 6.57 13.02
C GLU A 203 -2.27 6.62 12.20
N VAL A 204 -1.13 6.80 12.88
CA VAL A 204 0.18 6.80 12.24
C VAL A 204 0.42 5.48 11.53
N ALA A 205 0.16 4.37 12.22
CA ALA A 205 0.26 3.03 11.64
C ALA A 205 -0.68 2.83 10.43
N ASN A 206 -1.90 3.34 10.50
CA ASN A 206 -2.89 3.26 9.41
C ASN A 206 -2.48 4.08 8.19
N ASP A 207 -1.92 5.29 8.38
CA ASP A 207 -1.39 6.13 7.30
C ASP A 207 -0.19 5.48 6.60
N LEU A 208 0.63 4.77 7.37
CA LEU A 208 1.76 4.01 6.86
C LEU A 208 1.29 2.84 5.99
N LEU A 209 0.30 2.09 6.47
CA LEU A 209 -0.32 1.01 5.70
C LEU A 209 -0.96 1.52 4.39
N ARG A 210 -1.63 2.67 4.42
CA ARG A 210 -2.18 3.33 3.22
C ARG A 210 -1.09 3.71 2.21
N ARG A 211 0.04 4.24 2.67
CA ARG A 211 1.21 4.54 1.81
C ARG A 211 1.83 3.30 1.18
N VAL A 212 1.72 2.16 1.84
CA VAL A 212 2.15 0.87 1.31
C VAL A 212 1.14 0.32 0.27
N GLY A 213 -0.04 0.92 0.16
CA GLY A 213 -1.09 0.55 -0.78
C GLY A 213 -2.08 -0.47 -0.21
N ILE A 214 -2.09 -0.65 1.11
CA ILE A 214 -3.09 -1.45 1.79
C ILE A 214 -4.18 -0.50 2.27
N ASN A 215 -5.39 -0.64 1.73
CA ASN A 215 -6.55 0.12 2.20
C ASN A 215 -6.96 -0.39 3.58
N THR A 216 -6.31 0.12 4.61
CA THR A 216 -6.51 -0.32 5.98
C THR A 216 -7.50 0.56 6.73
N GLY A 217 -7.90 -0.02 7.86
CA GLY A 217 -9.09 0.21 8.64
C GLY A 217 -9.41 1.62 9.10
N ILE A 218 -10.30 1.64 10.09
CA ILE A 218 -10.77 2.85 10.74
C ILE A 218 -10.08 2.93 12.09
N VAL A 219 -9.60 4.12 12.42
CA VAL A 219 -9.07 4.43 13.75
C VAL A 219 -10.04 5.40 14.40
N LEU A 220 -10.35 5.12 15.66
CA LEU A 220 -11.30 5.88 16.45
C LEU A 220 -10.56 6.69 17.49
N ASP A 221 -11.00 7.93 17.69
CA ASP A 221 -10.38 8.85 18.64
C ASP A 221 -10.52 8.34 20.09
N SER A 222 -11.58 7.57 20.37
CA SER A 222 -11.80 6.92 21.67
C SER A 222 -10.79 5.80 21.97
N ASN A 223 -10.22 5.19 20.92
CA ASN A 223 -9.31 4.05 21.02
C ASN A 223 -8.10 4.22 20.07
N PRO A 224 -7.18 5.16 20.38
CA PRO A 224 -6.12 5.59 19.45
C PRO A 224 -5.00 4.55 19.24
N MET A 225 -5.08 3.37 19.88
CA MET A 225 -4.13 2.27 19.75
C MET A 225 -4.73 1.05 19.03
N ILE A 226 -5.93 1.19 18.45
CA ILE A 226 -6.61 0.11 17.74
C ILE A 226 -6.92 0.54 16.32
N ILE A 227 -6.47 -0.26 15.34
CA ILE A 227 -6.92 -0.19 13.95
C ILE A 227 -8.03 -1.22 13.78
N TRP A 228 -9.23 -0.76 13.40
CA TRP A 228 -10.32 -1.64 13.02
C TRP A 228 -10.20 -1.97 11.53
N ALA A 229 -9.48 -3.05 11.22
CA ALA A 229 -9.12 -3.43 9.87
C ALA A 229 -10.23 -4.24 9.18
N TYR A 230 -10.54 -3.88 7.94
CA TYR A 230 -11.45 -4.62 7.06
C TYR A 230 -10.65 -5.39 6.01
N GLY A 231 -10.96 -6.67 5.80
CA GLY A 231 -10.32 -7.51 4.79
C GLY A 231 -10.49 -9.00 5.06
N ASP A 232 -10.06 -9.82 4.10
CA ASP A 232 -9.99 -11.27 4.28
C ASP A 232 -8.85 -11.68 5.24
N SER A 233 -8.81 -12.95 5.63
CA SER A 233 -7.79 -13.45 6.57
C SER A 233 -6.36 -13.24 6.08
N ALA A 234 -6.13 -13.31 4.76
CA ALA A 234 -4.82 -13.07 4.16
C ALA A 234 -4.40 -11.60 4.32
N THR A 235 -5.31 -10.66 4.03
CA THR A 235 -5.10 -9.22 4.18
C THR A 235 -4.86 -8.87 5.64
N ILE A 236 -5.66 -9.38 6.57
CA ILE A 236 -5.47 -9.14 8.01
C ILE A 236 -4.12 -9.67 8.49
N THR A 237 -3.72 -10.86 8.04
CA THR A 237 -2.40 -11.43 8.37
C THR A 237 -1.27 -10.57 7.83
N GLN A 238 -1.40 -10.06 6.60
CA GLN A 238 -0.41 -9.14 6.01
C GLN A 238 -0.30 -7.84 6.82
N VAL A 239 -1.43 -7.24 7.19
CA VAL A 239 -1.46 -6.03 8.02
C VAL A 239 -0.79 -6.29 9.37
N GLN A 240 -1.13 -7.39 10.05
CA GLN A 240 -0.51 -7.75 11.33
C GLN A 240 1.00 -7.95 11.21
N ASN A 241 1.47 -8.58 10.14
CA ASN A 241 2.90 -8.78 9.91
C ASN A 241 3.65 -7.47 9.67
N ILE A 242 3.03 -6.52 8.97
CA ILE A 242 3.60 -5.18 8.78
C ILE A 242 3.62 -4.42 10.11
N ILE A 243 2.50 -4.41 10.84
CA ILE A 243 2.37 -3.76 12.14
C ILE A 243 3.44 -4.28 13.10
N LYS A 244 3.66 -5.60 13.19
CA LYS A 244 4.72 -6.17 14.04
C LYS A 244 6.14 -5.68 13.72
N LYS A 245 6.42 -5.34 12.46
CA LYS A 245 7.73 -4.81 12.06
C LYS A 245 7.86 -3.34 12.43
N ILE A 246 6.81 -2.55 12.25
CA ILE A 246 6.85 -1.09 12.47
C ILE A 246 6.53 -0.67 13.91
N ASP A 247 5.74 -1.44 14.65
CA ASP A 247 5.34 -1.17 16.03
C ASP A 247 6.40 -1.67 17.01
N ILE A 248 7.54 -0.99 17.01
CA ILE A 248 8.68 -1.26 17.89
C ILE A 248 9.03 -0.01 18.72
N PRO A 249 9.65 -0.15 19.91
CA PRO A 249 9.97 0.99 20.78
C PRO A 249 10.78 2.08 20.09
N ALA A 250 11.70 1.71 19.20
CA ALA A 250 12.55 2.65 18.48
C ALA A 250 11.74 3.64 17.61
N ASN A 251 10.62 3.18 17.04
CA ASN A 251 9.78 3.99 16.16
C ASN A 251 8.80 4.90 16.92
N ALA A 252 8.58 4.66 18.21
CA ALA A 252 7.74 5.52 19.06
C ALA A 252 8.42 6.83 19.47
N VAL A 253 9.76 6.82 19.56
CA VAL A 253 10.54 7.98 20.04
C VAL A 253 10.72 9.04 18.94
N SER A 254 10.61 8.61 17.67
CA SER A 254 10.91 9.46 16.54
C SER A 254 9.63 10.02 15.91
N ASN A 255 9.39 11.33 16.06
CA ASN A 255 8.54 12.12 15.15
C ASN A 255 9.06 12.13 13.69
N SER A 256 10.09 11.33 13.38
CA SER A 256 10.75 11.19 12.09
C SER A 256 10.68 9.76 11.54
N PHE A 257 9.69 8.96 11.96
CA PHE A 257 9.40 7.68 11.34
C PHE A 257 8.76 7.92 9.96
N GLU A 258 9.43 7.46 8.91
CA GLU A 258 8.95 7.58 7.54
C GLU A 258 8.84 6.19 6.88
N ILE A 259 7.96 6.07 5.89
CA ILE A 259 7.99 4.96 4.94
C ILE A 259 8.24 5.52 3.55
N ALA A 260 9.25 4.97 2.87
CA ALA A 260 9.57 5.32 1.50
C ALA A 260 9.49 4.10 0.58
N ALA A 261 8.70 4.22 -0.48
CA ALA A 261 8.69 3.24 -1.56
C ALA A 261 9.91 3.45 -2.47
N VAL A 262 10.59 2.36 -2.80
CA VAL A 262 11.70 2.33 -3.76
C VAL A 262 11.36 1.36 -4.87
N LYS A 263 11.37 1.84 -6.11
CA LYS A 263 11.20 1.02 -7.32
C LYS A 263 12.56 0.52 -7.78
N LEU A 264 12.69 -0.78 -7.94
CA LEU A 264 13.87 -1.45 -8.44
C LEU A 264 13.80 -1.60 -9.96
N THR A 265 14.94 -1.54 -10.62
CA THR A 265 15.06 -1.60 -12.08
C THR A 265 15.63 -2.94 -12.54
N TYR A 266 16.68 -3.42 -11.87
CA TYR A 266 17.46 -4.58 -12.30
C TYR A 266 17.32 -5.73 -11.32
N LEU A 267 17.60 -5.51 -10.04
CA LEU A 267 17.51 -6.55 -9.00
C LEU A 267 16.08 -6.78 -8.51
N SER A 268 15.83 -7.96 -7.95
CA SER A 268 14.59 -8.29 -7.24
C SER A 268 14.61 -7.79 -5.80
N ALA A 269 13.43 -7.70 -5.19
CA ALA A 269 13.26 -7.33 -3.79
C ALA A 269 14.05 -8.27 -2.87
N GLU A 270 14.06 -9.58 -3.13
CA GLU A 270 14.77 -10.57 -2.33
C GLU A 270 16.29 -10.38 -2.39
N GLU A 271 16.84 -10.14 -3.58
CA GLU A 271 18.28 -9.87 -3.78
C GLU A 271 18.70 -8.61 -3.01
N ILE A 272 17.92 -7.53 -3.13
CA ILE A 272 18.18 -6.28 -2.39
C ILE A 272 18.06 -6.47 -0.89
N ILE A 273 17.07 -7.23 -0.40
CA ILE A 273 16.94 -7.53 1.03
C ILE A 273 18.18 -8.28 1.55
N SER A 274 18.67 -9.25 0.79
CA SER A 274 19.90 -9.98 1.13
C SER A 274 21.10 -9.04 1.22
N ILE A 275 21.28 -8.15 0.24
CA ILE A 275 22.36 -7.15 0.23
C ILE A 275 22.27 -6.21 1.43
N LEU A 276 21.09 -5.64 1.69
CA LEU A 276 20.88 -4.72 2.82
C LEU A 276 21.14 -5.40 4.17
N THR A 277 20.77 -6.68 4.29
CA THR A 277 21.02 -7.48 5.50
C THR A 277 22.52 -7.73 5.69
N GLN A 278 23.25 -8.13 4.63
CA GLN A 278 24.69 -8.37 4.67
C GLN A 278 25.49 -7.11 5.01
N MET A 279 25.06 -5.95 4.51
CA MET A 279 25.72 -4.66 4.75
C MET A 279 25.45 -4.07 6.15
N SER A 280 24.71 -4.79 7.02
CA SER A 280 24.39 -4.33 8.38
C SER A 280 23.62 -3.00 8.44
N VAL A 281 22.88 -2.66 7.39
CA VAL A 281 21.97 -1.49 7.35
C VAL A 281 20.74 -1.71 8.26
N GLY A 282 20.50 -2.96 8.67
CA GLY A 282 19.35 -3.40 9.47
C GLY A 282 19.32 -2.94 10.94
N VAL A 283 20.12 -1.96 11.35
CA VAL A 283 20.07 -1.41 12.72
C VAL A 283 19.02 -0.30 12.85
N GLY A 284 18.49 0.25 11.75
CA GLY A 284 17.48 1.32 11.78
C GLY A 284 16.47 1.37 10.64
N VAL A 285 16.53 0.44 9.67
CA VAL A 285 15.57 0.37 8.56
C VAL A 285 14.99 -1.04 8.43
N ASP A 286 13.68 -1.13 8.57
CA ASP A 286 12.90 -2.32 8.26
C ASP A 286 12.52 -2.32 6.78
N VAL A 287 12.80 -3.44 6.11
CA VAL A 287 12.44 -3.63 4.69
C VAL A 287 11.14 -4.44 4.61
N ILE A 288 10.15 -3.85 3.96
CA ILE A 288 8.86 -4.46 3.66
C ILE A 288 8.83 -4.77 2.17
N SER A 289 8.59 -6.03 1.83
CA SER A 289 8.37 -6.51 0.47
C SER A 289 7.10 -7.37 0.42
N PHE A 290 6.54 -7.48 -0.78
CA PHE A 290 5.40 -8.36 -1.05
C PHE A 290 5.82 -9.42 -2.05
N GLU A 291 5.40 -10.67 -1.84
CA GLU A 291 5.70 -11.79 -2.75
C GLU A 291 5.29 -11.49 -4.20
N ARG A 292 4.17 -10.77 -4.38
CA ARG A 292 3.67 -10.38 -5.71
C ARG A 292 4.35 -9.13 -6.29
N SER A 293 5.23 -8.47 -5.54
CA SER A 293 5.92 -7.23 -5.95
C SER A 293 7.43 -7.42 -5.97
N LEU A 294 7.93 -8.02 -7.05
CA LEU A 294 9.35 -8.36 -7.18
C LEU A 294 10.27 -7.15 -7.38
N LYS A 295 9.73 -6.01 -7.82
CA LYS A 295 10.52 -4.81 -8.20
C LYS A 295 10.18 -3.58 -7.37
N ARG A 296 9.57 -3.77 -6.21
CA ARG A 296 9.27 -2.67 -5.29
C ARG A 296 9.47 -3.13 -3.87
N ILE A 297 10.15 -2.28 -3.11
CA ILE A 297 10.33 -2.45 -1.68
C ILE A 297 9.92 -1.16 -0.97
N TRP A 298 9.52 -1.29 0.29
CA TRP A 298 9.23 -0.17 1.17
C TRP A 298 10.23 -0.22 2.31
N LEU A 299 10.84 0.92 2.56
CA LEU A 299 11.79 1.13 3.65
C LEU A 299 11.07 1.88 4.75
N ALA A 300 11.06 1.32 5.95
CA ALA A 300 10.41 1.86 7.13
C ALA A 300 11.48 2.16 8.19
N GLY A 301 11.52 3.36 8.73
CA GLY A 301 12.52 3.73 9.75
C GLY A 301 12.76 5.23 9.83
N GLY A 302 13.89 5.61 10.42
CA GLY A 302 14.31 7.01 10.52
C GLY A 302 14.66 7.61 9.16
N LYS A 303 14.37 8.90 8.96
CA LYS A 303 14.68 9.62 7.71
C LYS A 303 16.15 9.51 7.28
N SER A 304 17.09 9.60 8.23
CA SER A 304 18.53 9.42 7.97
C SER A 304 18.84 8.03 7.44
N ASP A 305 18.22 7.03 8.05
CA ASP A 305 18.54 5.62 7.82
C ASP A 305 17.95 5.18 6.47
N ILE A 306 16.75 5.65 6.14
CA ILE A 306 16.14 5.48 4.81
C ILE A 306 17.01 6.12 3.72
N ALA A 307 17.60 7.29 3.97
CA ALA A 307 18.47 7.94 2.99
C ALA A 307 19.72 7.09 2.71
N VAL A 308 20.35 6.54 3.75
CA VAL A 308 21.49 5.61 3.62
C VAL A 308 21.09 4.36 2.84
N ALA A 309 19.95 3.75 3.19
CA ALA A 309 19.46 2.56 2.49
C ALA A 309 19.18 2.83 0.99
N LYS A 310 18.63 4.00 0.64
CA LYS A 310 18.39 4.39 -0.76
C LYS A 310 19.67 4.52 -1.57
N GLU A 311 20.73 5.11 -1.01
CA GLU A 311 22.02 5.22 -1.70
C GLU A 311 22.65 3.85 -1.94
N ILE A 312 22.53 2.94 -0.97
CA ILE A 312 22.99 1.56 -1.14
C ILE A 312 22.20 0.85 -2.24
N ILE A 313 20.86 0.92 -2.21
CA ILE A 313 20.03 0.31 -3.26
C ILE A 313 20.43 0.84 -4.64
N LYS A 314 20.67 2.15 -4.78
CA LYS A 314 21.10 2.75 -6.05
C LYS A 314 22.48 2.27 -6.51
N ALA A 315 23.39 1.98 -5.58
CA ALA A 315 24.72 1.47 -5.91
C ALA A 315 24.69 0.01 -6.38
N PHE A 316 23.76 -0.81 -5.88
CA PHE A 316 23.66 -2.24 -6.19
C PHE A 316 22.62 -2.58 -7.25
N ASP A 317 21.54 -1.80 -7.40
CA ASP A 317 20.52 -1.98 -8.44
C ASP A 317 21.05 -1.49 -9.80
N ILE A 318 22.05 -2.20 -10.32
CA ILE A 318 22.70 -1.94 -11.60
C ILE A 318 22.53 -3.13 -12.54
N LYS A 319 22.56 -2.85 -13.85
CA LYS A 319 22.38 -3.89 -14.89
C LYS A 319 23.37 -5.04 -14.76
N ASP A 320 24.62 -4.76 -14.39
CA ASP A 320 25.69 -5.76 -14.35
C ASP A 320 25.50 -6.80 -13.24
N LEU A 321 24.70 -6.49 -12.22
CA LEU A 321 24.36 -7.42 -11.14
C LEU A 321 23.05 -8.16 -11.41
N THR A 322 22.41 -7.95 -12.57
CA THR A 322 21.18 -8.66 -12.92
C THR A 322 21.49 -10.14 -13.08
N SER A 323 20.84 -10.97 -12.28
CA SER A 323 20.79 -12.42 -12.43
C SER A 323 19.97 -12.81 -13.67
N ASP A 324 20.40 -12.39 -14.86
CA ASP A 324 19.78 -12.83 -16.12
C ASP A 324 20.12 -14.31 -16.31
N GLY A 325 19.29 -15.18 -15.75
CA GLY A 325 19.35 -16.61 -15.98
C GLY A 325 19.07 -16.89 -17.44
N THR A 326 19.99 -17.56 -18.13
CA THR A 326 19.81 -17.96 -19.53
C THR A 326 19.42 -19.43 -19.58
N ILE A 327 18.34 -19.72 -20.31
CA ILE A 327 17.95 -21.08 -20.67
C ILE A 327 18.48 -21.34 -22.07
N PHE A 328 19.20 -22.45 -22.25
CA PHE A 328 19.54 -22.95 -23.57
C PHE A 328 19.33 -24.46 -23.66
N VAL A 329 19.04 -24.92 -24.87
CA VAL A 329 18.95 -26.35 -25.19
C VAL A 329 20.27 -26.77 -25.82
N TYR A 330 20.80 -27.90 -25.37
CA TYR A 330 21.98 -28.53 -25.93
C TYR A 330 21.63 -29.93 -26.46
N ASP A 331 21.97 -30.18 -27.72
CA ASP A 331 21.75 -31.46 -28.38
C ASP A 331 23.03 -32.29 -28.29
N THR A 332 22.98 -33.37 -27.53
CA THR A 332 24.09 -34.30 -27.36
C THR A 332 24.45 -35.04 -28.64
N VAL A 333 25.75 -35.21 -28.88
CA VAL A 333 26.26 -35.84 -30.09
C VAL A 333 26.54 -37.33 -29.87
N HIS A 334 27.17 -37.66 -28.74
CA HIS A 334 27.77 -38.97 -28.51
C HIS A 334 27.05 -39.80 -27.44
N ILE A 335 26.52 -39.15 -26.39
CA ILE A 335 25.81 -39.80 -25.28
C ILE A 335 24.34 -39.39 -25.22
N THR A 336 23.55 -40.03 -24.35
CA THR A 336 22.14 -39.66 -24.14
C THR A 336 22.02 -38.50 -23.15
N ALA A 337 20.89 -37.78 -23.17
CA ALA A 337 20.66 -36.67 -22.24
C ALA A 337 20.72 -37.14 -20.77
N LYS A 338 20.23 -38.35 -20.46
CA LYS A 338 20.32 -38.95 -19.11
C LYS A 338 21.75 -39.16 -18.64
N GLU A 339 22.61 -39.70 -19.51
CA GLU A 339 24.01 -39.96 -19.19
C GLU A 339 24.78 -38.65 -18.98
N LEU A 340 24.57 -37.66 -19.86
CA LEU A 340 25.23 -36.36 -19.73
C LEU A 340 24.82 -35.64 -18.44
N LYS A 341 23.53 -35.64 -18.09
CA LYS A 341 23.04 -35.07 -16.82
C LYS A 341 23.73 -35.73 -15.62
N THR A 342 23.79 -37.05 -15.59
CA THR A 342 24.42 -37.81 -14.49
C THR A 342 25.88 -37.39 -14.30
N ARG A 343 26.64 -37.21 -15.40
CA ARG A 343 28.04 -36.76 -15.33
C ARG A 343 28.19 -35.32 -14.86
N LEU A 344 27.30 -34.43 -15.28
CA LEU A 344 27.34 -33.02 -14.89
C LEU A 344 26.92 -32.82 -13.43
N GLU A 345 25.98 -33.60 -12.92
CA GLU A 345 25.53 -33.53 -11.52
C GLU A 345 26.66 -33.89 -10.53
N VAL A 346 27.60 -34.77 -10.93
CA VAL A 346 28.80 -35.10 -10.12
C VAL A 346 29.72 -33.89 -9.92
N LEU A 347 29.66 -32.88 -10.80
CA LEU A 347 30.52 -31.70 -10.70
C LEU A 347 29.99 -30.62 -9.72
N GLU A 348 28.77 -30.78 -9.20
CA GLU A 348 28.14 -29.88 -8.23
C GLU A 348 28.26 -28.38 -8.60
N LEU A 349 28.02 -28.05 -9.87
CA LEU A 349 28.15 -26.68 -10.37
C LEU A 349 27.13 -25.74 -9.68
N PRO A 350 27.57 -24.64 -9.04
CA PRO A 350 26.67 -23.73 -8.33
C PRO A 350 25.78 -22.98 -9.32
N ASN A 351 24.50 -22.80 -8.96
CA ASN A 351 23.50 -22.06 -9.73
C ASN A 351 23.21 -22.62 -11.13
N VAL A 352 23.56 -23.88 -11.43
CA VAL A 352 23.23 -24.55 -12.69
C VAL A 352 22.13 -25.58 -12.44
N THR A 353 21.01 -25.46 -13.16
CA THR A 353 19.94 -26.47 -13.16
C THR A 353 19.88 -27.16 -14.51
N ILE A 354 19.91 -28.49 -14.49
CA ILE A 354 19.92 -29.30 -15.70
C ILE A 354 18.68 -30.19 -15.69
N ASN A 355 17.90 -30.09 -16.76
CA ASN A 355 16.73 -30.92 -17.01
C ASN A 355 16.79 -31.49 -18.42
N TYR A 356 15.93 -32.45 -18.70
CA TYR A 356 15.74 -33.03 -20.03
C TYR A 356 14.26 -33.10 -20.34
N LEU A 357 13.92 -33.30 -21.61
CA LEU A 357 12.55 -33.55 -22.04
C LEU A 357 12.17 -35.03 -21.85
N ASN A 358 11.01 -35.42 -22.39
CA ASN A 358 10.48 -36.78 -22.29
C ASN A 358 11.46 -37.82 -22.86
N TYR A 359 11.49 -39.00 -22.23
CA TYR A 359 12.29 -40.16 -22.64
C TYR A 359 13.82 -39.94 -22.67
N PRO A 360 14.45 -39.54 -21.54
CA PRO A 360 15.87 -39.18 -21.46
C PRO A 360 16.85 -40.33 -21.71
N GLU A 361 16.37 -41.57 -21.62
CA GLU A 361 17.10 -42.79 -22.01
C GLU A 361 17.45 -42.80 -23.50
N PHE A 362 16.67 -42.07 -24.32
CA PHE A 362 16.75 -42.06 -25.78
C PHE A 362 16.92 -40.65 -26.36
N SER A 363 16.42 -39.62 -25.66
CA SER A 363 16.51 -38.24 -26.11
C SER A 363 17.95 -37.71 -25.99
N ARG A 364 18.23 -36.75 -26.85
CA ARG A 364 19.53 -36.07 -26.91
C ARG A 364 19.48 -34.64 -26.42
N ASP A 365 18.30 -34.16 -26.07
CA ASP A 365 18.04 -32.75 -25.80
C ASP A 365 18.12 -32.51 -24.30
N LEU A 366 19.08 -31.67 -23.91
CA LEU A 366 19.29 -31.25 -22.53
C LEU A 366 18.92 -29.77 -22.39
N ILE A 367 18.07 -29.45 -21.42
CA ILE A 367 17.72 -28.07 -21.06
C ILE A 367 18.60 -27.65 -19.90
N VAL A 368 19.38 -26.60 -20.10
CA VAL A 368 20.29 -26.06 -19.11
C VAL A 368 19.89 -24.64 -18.75
N TYR A 369 19.71 -24.41 -17.46
CA TYR A 369 19.51 -23.08 -16.87
C TYR A 369 20.74 -22.71 -16.05
N CYS A 370 21.33 -21.56 -16.34
CA CYS A 370 22.48 -21.03 -15.60
C CYS A 370 22.54 -19.50 -15.71
N PRO A 371 23.32 -18.83 -14.85
CA PRO A 371 23.63 -17.41 -15.03
C PRO A 371 24.25 -17.13 -16.41
N GLN A 372 23.91 -15.99 -17.02
CA GLN A 372 24.36 -15.66 -18.39
C GLN A 372 25.89 -15.62 -18.54
N ASP A 373 26.61 -15.13 -17.54
CA ASP A 373 28.07 -15.12 -17.45
C ASP A 373 28.67 -16.53 -17.34
N PHE A 374 27.92 -17.47 -16.75
CA PHE A 374 28.34 -18.86 -16.56
C PHE A 374 28.08 -19.75 -17.79
N LYS A 375 27.29 -19.29 -18.76
CA LYS A 375 26.91 -20.08 -19.96
C LYS A 375 28.10 -20.66 -20.72
N VAL A 376 29.12 -19.83 -21.00
CA VAL A 376 30.30 -20.25 -21.76
C VAL A 376 31.08 -21.34 -21.00
N TYR A 377 31.16 -21.19 -19.69
CA TYR A 377 31.81 -22.16 -18.81
C TYR A 377 31.05 -23.49 -18.83
N VAL A 378 29.73 -23.48 -18.60
CA VAL A 378 28.89 -24.70 -18.62
C VAL A 378 28.95 -25.41 -19.96
N LEU A 379 28.90 -24.67 -21.08
CA LEU A 379 29.06 -25.25 -22.42
C LEU A 379 30.39 -25.99 -22.58
N SER A 380 31.49 -25.45 -22.04
CA SER A 380 32.79 -26.12 -22.12
C SER A 380 32.81 -27.47 -21.39
N TYR A 381 32.17 -27.56 -20.21
CA TYR A 381 32.03 -28.83 -19.49
C TYR A 381 31.17 -29.83 -20.25
N ILE A 382 30.05 -29.37 -20.79
CA ILE A 382 29.16 -30.21 -21.60
C ILE A 382 29.92 -30.84 -22.78
N HIS A 383 30.67 -30.03 -23.55
CA HIS A 383 31.45 -30.52 -24.68
C HIS A 383 32.54 -31.52 -24.26
N ASN A 384 33.19 -31.29 -23.12
CA ASN A 384 34.24 -32.19 -22.63
C ASN A 384 33.68 -33.52 -22.10
N LEU A 385 32.42 -33.56 -21.68
CA LEU A 385 31.77 -34.75 -21.13
C LEU A 385 30.96 -35.55 -22.16
N ASP A 386 30.49 -34.89 -23.23
CA ASP A 386 29.80 -35.49 -24.37
C ASP A 386 30.81 -36.15 -25.33
N VAL A 387 31.44 -37.22 -24.85
CA VAL A 387 32.44 -38.01 -25.58
C VAL A 387 31.96 -39.45 -25.79
N MET A 388 32.35 -40.04 -26.93
CA MET A 388 32.05 -41.44 -27.26
C MET A 388 32.54 -42.39 -26.16
N THR A 389 31.63 -43.19 -25.61
CA THR A 389 31.95 -44.27 -24.68
C THR A 389 32.10 -45.60 -25.41
N GLU A 390 32.94 -46.48 -24.86
CA GLU A 390 33.08 -47.84 -25.38
C GLU A 390 31.78 -48.63 -25.22
N LYS A 391 31.28 -49.20 -26.32
CA LYS A 391 30.07 -50.02 -26.32
C LYS A 391 30.42 -51.42 -25.80
N ILE A 392 30.12 -51.67 -24.52
CA ILE A 392 30.19 -53.02 -23.95
C ILE A 392 28.95 -53.80 -24.43
N LYS A 393 29.15 -54.82 -25.27
CA LYS A 393 28.09 -55.77 -25.64
C LYS A 393 28.02 -56.86 -24.59
N VAL A 394 26.96 -56.86 -23.79
CA VAL A 394 26.66 -57.97 -22.88
C VAL A 394 25.90 -59.04 -23.67
N PRO A 395 26.35 -60.30 -23.69
CA PRO A 395 25.58 -61.40 -24.27
C PRO A 395 24.28 -61.55 -23.50
N ILE A 396 23.16 -61.57 -24.22
CA ILE A 396 21.85 -61.85 -23.63
C ILE A 396 21.77 -63.38 -23.53
N ASP A 397 21.95 -63.92 -22.33
CA ASP A 397 21.70 -65.34 -22.08
C ASP A 397 20.18 -65.52 -21.97
N PHE A 398 19.59 -66.21 -22.94
CA PHE A 398 18.18 -66.57 -22.89
C PHE A 398 18.04 -67.74 -21.90
N SER A 399 17.40 -67.51 -20.75
CA SER A 399 16.88 -68.56 -19.86
C SER A 399 15.37 -68.46 -19.75
#